data_AF-A0A251J495-F1
#
_entry.id   AF-A0A251J495-F1
#
_cell.length_a   1.000
_cell.length_b   1.000
_cell.length_c   1.000
_cell.angle_alpha   90.00
_cell.angle_beta   90.00
_cell.angle_gamma   90.00
#
_symmetry.space_group_name_H-M   'P 1'
#
loop_
_entity.id
_entity.type
_entity.pdbx_description
1 polymer ?
#
loop_
_entity_poly.entity_id
_entity_poly.type
_entity_poly.pdbx_seq_one_letter_code
_entity_poly.pdbx_strand_id
1 'polypeptide(L)'
;MTGRSLSLRGSYGSSQSSAKFPAIARKSSSKMLIPSLREKERVLPVICGYLGQRRVAMILLVALALLVFIWGSITVSKESTNSNAKESNDPSLDVHTVLKFKMSDYSPLHQHAGAASGSSEHPCNKFALPPPPPPVGRQLGPRPCSVCYIPLEQARARMPRSPSVSPVLRNLTYVVDENPLKTEPHGGSNFGGYPSLKRRSDSFDIRESMTVHCGFVKGRKPGHQTGFDIDEADLMELEQFHEVIVVSAIFGNYDIIQQPKNISEASRKNVPFYMFVDEETETYMKNSTVLDSSMKVGLWRIIVVHNIPYNDTRRNGKVPKLLLHRILPNVRYSIWIDGKLQLVVDPYQVLERFLWSQNANFAISRHYRRFDVFEEAEANKAAGKYDNTSIDYQIEFYKREGLTSYYSAKFPITSGLSQRLIRAQVPSCYPCYST
;
A
#
# COMPACT_ATOMS: atom_id res chain seq x y z
N MET A 1 -16.73 -33.16 -35.70
CA MET A 1 -17.86 -34.13 -35.57
C MET A 1 -18.03 -34.47 -34.09
N THR A 2 -19.24 -34.83 -33.63
CA THR A 2 -19.56 -35.43 -32.30
C THR A 2 -18.75 -34.93 -31.07
N GLY A 3 -19.24 -34.08 -30.17
CA GLY A 3 -20.63 -33.66 -29.94
C GLY A 3 -21.37 -34.59 -28.98
N ARG A 4 -21.32 -34.30 -27.67
CA ARG A 4 -22.27 -34.85 -26.68
C ARG A 4 -22.41 -33.90 -25.48
N SER A 5 -23.63 -33.41 -25.26
CA SER A 5 -24.03 -32.67 -24.05
C SER A 5 -24.47 -33.65 -22.96
N LEU A 6 -24.33 -33.25 -21.69
CA LEU A 6 -24.97 -33.92 -20.55
C LEU A 6 -25.49 -32.87 -19.56
N SER A 7 -26.69 -32.37 -19.85
CA SER A 7 -27.47 -31.54 -18.93
C SER A 7 -28.20 -32.43 -17.92
N LEU A 8 -27.95 -32.24 -16.61
CA LEU A 8 -28.79 -32.79 -15.55
C LEU A 8 -29.45 -31.64 -14.78
N ARG A 9 -30.79 -31.68 -14.74
CA ARG A 9 -31.66 -30.60 -14.28
C ARG A 9 -32.27 -30.97 -12.92
N GLY A 10 -31.62 -30.58 -11.82
CA GLY A 10 -32.20 -30.69 -10.49
C GLY A 10 -33.24 -29.60 -10.25
N SER A 11 -34.48 -29.95 -9.90
CA SER A 11 -35.60 -29.02 -9.75
C SER A 11 -36.38 -29.25 -8.46
N TYR A 12 -35.94 -28.60 -7.39
CA TYR A 12 -36.67 -28.37 -6.15
C TYR A 12 -36.34 -26.94 -5.68
N GLY A 13 -37.20 -26.19 -5.00
CA GLY A 13 -38.59 -26.43 -4.59
C GLY A 13 -39.01 -25.26 -3.70
N SER A 14 -40.10 -24.58 -4.02
CA SER A 14 -40.45 -23.32 -3.35
C SER A 14 -41.04 -23.55 -1.95
N SER A 15 -40.36 -23.03 -0.93
CA SER A 15 -40.93 -22.82 0.41
C SER A 15 -40.77 -21.35 0.81
N GLN A 16 -41.89 -20.67 0.98
CA GLN A 16 -41.92 -19.31 1.54
C GLN A 16 -41.80 -19.38 3.06
N SER A 17 -40.95 -18.55 3.67
CA SER A 17 -40.99 -18.28 5.11
C SER A 17 -40.72 -16.79 5.38
N SER A 18 -41.79 -16.07 5.72
CA SER A 18 -41.72 -14.65 6.04
C SER A 18 -41.18 -14.42 7.45
N ALA A 19 -39.90 -14.04 7.57
CA ALA A 19 -39.30 -13.59 8.82
C ALA A 19 -39.24 -12.05 8.87
N LYS A 20 -39.78 -11.44 9.92
CA LYS A 20 -39.79 -9.97 10.12
C LYS A 20 -38.44 -9.52 10.70
N PHE A 21 -37.88 -8.43 10.17
CA PHE A 21 -36.69 -7.79 10.72
C PHE A 21 -37.01 -7.02 12.02
N PRO A 22 -36.30 -7.27 13.14
CA PRO A 22 -36.17 -6.29 14.21
C PRO A 22 -35.05 -5.29 13.89
N ALA A 23 -35.17 -4.05 14.35
CA ALA A 23 -34.19 -2.99 14.09
C ALA A 23 -32.85 -3.24 14.80
N ILE A 24 -31.73 -3.10 14.08
CA ILE A 24 -30.38 -3.19 14.65
C ILE A 24 -29.97 -1.80 15.18
N ALA A 25 -29.80 -1.69 16.49
CA ALA A 25 -29.32 -0.48 17.14
C ALA A 25 -27.83 -0.20 16.81
N ARG A 26 -27.47 1.09 16.69
CA ARG A 26 -26.06 1.52 16.69
C ARG A 26 -25.37 0.98 17.96
N LYS A 27 -24.23 0.30 17.79
CA LYS A 27 -23.31 -0.01 18.90
C LYS A 27 -21.94 0.61 18.63
N SER A 28 -21.37 1.22 19.67
CA SER A 28 -20.13 1.99 19.61
C SER A 28 -18.90 1.08 19.42
N SER A 29 -17.80 1.67 18.96
CA SER A 29 -16.53 0.98 18.74
C SER A 29 -15.93 0.43 20.04
N SER A 30 -15.41 -0.79 19.96
CA SER A 30 -14.75 -1.46 21.09
C SER A 30 -13.43 -0.77 21.42
N LYS A 31 -13.39 -0.03 22.54
CA LYS A 31 -12.14 0.45 23.14
C LYS A 31 -11.29 -0.72 23.65
N MET A 32 -10.00 -0.46 23.86
CA MET A 32 -8.99 -1.42 24.33
C MET A 32 -9.48 -2.27 25.51
N LEU A 33 -9.31 -3.59 25.42
CA LEU A 33 -9.38 -4.48 26.57
C LEU A 33 -7.99 -4.58 27.22
N ILE A 34 -7.94 -4.29 28.52
CA ILE A 34 -6.75 -4.42 29.35
C ILE A 34 -6.53 -5.90 29.67
N PRO A 35 -5.30 -6.45 29.60
CA PRO A 35 -5.03 -7.83 30.01
C PRO A 35 -5.35 -8.04 31.50
N SER A 36 -6.16 -9.04 31.82
CA SER A 36 -6.56 -9.33 33.20
C SER A 36 -5.43 -9.95 34.02
N LEU A 37 -5.08 -9.33 35.15
CA LEU A 37 -4.24 -9.98 36.17
C LEU A 37 -5.00 -11.18 36.78
N ARG A 38 -4.57 -12.40 36.46
CA ARG A 38 -4.61 -13.61 37.31
C ARG A 38 -3.98 -14.80 36.58
N GLU A 39 -2.66 -14.97 36.73
CA GLU A 39 -1.94 -16.27 36.81
C GLU A 39 -0.41 -16.07 36.76
N LYS A 40 0.20 -15.67 37.89
CA LYS A 40 1.54 -16.14 38.31
C LYS A 40 1.92 -15.73 39.74
N GLU A 41 1.18 -16.23 40.73
CA GLU A 41 1.75 -16.34 42.08
C GLU A 41 2.61 -17.59 42.18
N ARG A 42 3.94 -17.40 42.12
CA ARG A 42 5.00 -18.13 42.86
C ARG A 42 6.39 -17.68 42.38
N VAL A 43 7.36 -17.75 43.30
CA VAL A 43 8.80 -17.39 43.13
C VAL A 43 9.09 -15.88 43.06
N LEU A 44 9.04 -15.26 44.24
CA LEU A 44 9.95 -14.18 44.69
C LEU A 44 11.09 -14.83 45.52
N PRO A 45 12.18 -14.12 45.92
CA PRO A 45 12.77 -12.90 45.36
C PRO A 45 14.32 -12.99 45.18
N VAL A 46 14.87 -12.39 44.12
CA VAL A 46 16.30 -11.99 44.06
C VAL A 46 16.39 -10.62 43.35
N ILE A 47 17.42 -9.84 43.67
CA ILE A 47 17.66 -8.47 43.16
C ILE A 47 16.61 -7.43 43.62
N CYS A 48 16.47 -7.29 44.95
CA CYS A 48 16.36 -5.96 45.54
C CYS A 48 17.70 -5.64 46.21
N GLY A 49 18.46 -4.73 45.61
CA GLY A 49 19.84 -4.43 46.00
C GLY A 49 20.61 -3.87 44.79
N TYR A 50 21.33 -2.77 44.99
CA TYR A 50 21.93 -1.90 43.96
C TYR A 50 20.93 -1.20 43.02
N LEU A 51 20.67 0.08 43.31
CA LEU A 51 20.14 1.21 42.50
C LEU A 51 19.29 2.09 43.43
N GLY A 52 19.73 3.24 43.96
CA GLY A 52 21.01 3.94 43.81
C GLY A 52 20.82 5.44 44.04
N GLN A 53 20.93 5.90 45.30
CA GLN A 53 20.47 7.23 45.77
C GLN A 53 20.94 8.45 44.95
N ARG A 54 22.08 8.35 44.23
CA ARG A 54 22.68 9.44 43.45
C ARG A 54 21.77 10.04 42.35
N ARG A 55 20.77 9.29 41.84
CA ARG A 55 19.86 9.83 40.80
C ARG A 55 18.83 10.82 41.35
N VAL A 56 18.36 10.66 42.59
CA VAL A 56 17.36 11.56 43.19
C VAL A 56 17.96 12.96 43.42
N ALA A 57 19.19 13.02 43.93
CA ALA A 57 19.91 14.28 44.12
C ALA A 57 20.14 15.05 42.80
N MET A 58 20.46 14.35 41.71
CA MET A 58 20.62 14.98 40.39
C MET A 58 19.30 15.58 39.87
N ILE A 59 18.18 14.88 40.04
CA ILE A 59 16.85 15.36 39.61
C ILE A 59 16.45 16.62 40.40
N LEU A 60 16.72 16.66 41.71
CA LEU A 60 16.46 17.85 42.55
C LEU A 60 17.31 19.05 42.14
N LEU A 61 18.58 18.86 41.79
CA LEU A 61 19.45 19.93 41.30
C LEU A 61 18.99 20.49 39.95
N VAL A 62 18.54 19.64 39.02
CA VAL A 62 17.98 20.08 37.73
C VAL A 62 16.67 20.86 37.93
N ALA A 63 15.80 20.43 38.84
CA ALA A 63 14.57 21.15 39.17
C ALA A 63 14.85 22.55 39.76
N LEU A 64 15.83 22.67 40.66
CA LEU A 64 16.27 23.96 41.20
C LEU A 64 16.84 24.90 40.12
N ALA A 65 17.66 24.38 39.22
CA ALA A 65 18.21 25.18 38.11
C ALA A 65 17.11 25.74 37.18
N LEU A 66 16.10 24.92 36.87
CA LEU A 66 14.95 25.36 36.05
C LEU A 66 14.11 26.43 36.75
N LEU A 67 13.88 26.31 38.07
CA LEU A 67 13.14 27.31 38.85
C LEU A 67 13.84 28.67 38.86
N VAL A 68 15.16 28.69 39.03
CA VAL A 68 15.96 29.94 38.96
C VAL A 68 15.90 30.56 37.56
N PHE A 69 15.97 29.74 36.51
CA PHE A 69 15.92 30.22 35.12
C PHE A 69 14.55 30.82 34.75
N ILE A 70 13.45 30.21 35.21
CA ILE A 70 12.10 30.75 35.04
C ILE A 70 11.93 32.07 35.80
N TRP A 71 12.41 32.15 37.05
CA TRP A 71 12.29 33.38 37.86
C TRP A 71 13.06 34.56 37.24
N GLY A 72 14.29 34.32 36.75
CA GLY A 72 15.08 35.33 36.05
C GLY A 72 14.47 35.79 34.72
N SER A 73 13.76 34.90 34.02
CA SER A 73 13.07 35.23 32.76
C SER A 73 11.88 36.17 32.97
N ILE A 74 11.19 36.07 34.11
CA ILE A 74 10.03 36.92 34.45
C ILE A 74 10.46 38.34 34.82
N THR A 75 11.67 38.53 35.37
CA THR A 75 12.19 39.86 35.74
C THR A 75 12.70 40.72 34.57
N VAL A 76 12.84 40.15 33.36
CA VAL A 76 13.37 40.86 32.18
C VAL A 76 12.27 41.30 31.21
N SER A 77 11.15 40.56 31.12
CA SER A 77 10.06 40.81 30.16
C SER A 77 9.02 41.81 30.68
N LYS A 78 9.41 43.08 30.91
CA LYS A 78 8.46 44.15 31.24
C LYS A 78 8.83 45.53 30.70
N GLU A 79 9.05 45.65 29.39
CA GLU A 79 8.96 46.95 28.71
C GLU A 79 8.52 46.79 27.24
N SER A 80 8.06 47.90 26.64
CA SER A 80 7.42 48.03 25.32
C SER A 80 6.00 47.45 25.18
N THR A 81 5.11 48.27 24.62
CA THR A 81 3.69 48.03 24.35
C THR A 81 3.32 48.77 23.05
N ASN A 82 2.18 48.45 22.43
CA ASN A 82 1.54 49.19 21.32
C ASN A 82 2.22 49.08 19.92
N SER A 83 1.49 49.14 18.79
CA SER A 83 0.03 49.20 18.57
C SER A 83 -0.42 48.87 17.14
N ASN A 84 -1.75 48.76 16.98
CA ASN A 84 -2.55 49.02 15.78
C ASN A 84 -2.67 47.95 14.69
N ALA A 85 -3.79 48.04 13.98
CA ALA A 85 -4.32 47.06 13.04
C ALA A 85 -4.44 47.63 11.61
N LYS A 86 -4.67 46.74 10.63
CA LYS A 86 -5.48 47.08 9.44
C LYS A 86 -6.11 45.83 8.81
N GLU A 87 -7.05 46.09 7.93
CA GLU A 87 -8.05 45.17 7.37
C GLU A 87 -7.95 45.12 5.84
N SER A 88 -8.68 44.19 5.23
CA SER A 88 -9.29 44.22 3.87
C SER A 88 -8.78 43.26 2.78
N ASN A 89 -9.76 42.49 2.30
CA ASN A 89 -10.10 42.15 0.90
C ASN A 89 -9.24 41.18 0.05
N ASP A 90 -9.91 40.06 -0.28
CA ASP A 90 -9.76 39.23 -1.48
C ASP A 90 -10.26 39.98 -2.76
N PRO A 91 -9.89 39.55 -3.98
CA PRO A 91 -10.94 38.93 -4.80
C PRO A 91 -10.48 37.75 -5.70
N SER A 92 -11.46 36.91 -6.03
CA SER A 92 -11.36 35.73 -6.90
C SER A 92 -11.17 36.02 -8.40
N LEU A 93 -10.75 34.98 -9.15
CA LEU A 93 -10.92 34.88 -10.60
C LEU A 93 -11.17 33.41 -11.01
N ASP A 94 -12.06 33.20 -11.98
CA ASP A 94 -12.51 31.90 -12.49
C ASP A 94 -12.25 31.79 -14.00
N VAL A 95 -11.67 30.67 -14.46
CA VAL A 95 -11.43 30.38 -15.88
C VAL A 95 -11.51 28.87 -16.17
N HIS A 96 -12.59 28.44 -16.83
CA HIS A 96 -12.65 27.14 -17.50
C HIS A 96 -11.64 27.03 -18.66
N THR A 97 -10.99 25.88 -18.83
CA THR A 97 -10.43 25.46 -20.13
C THR A 97 -10.50 23.94 -20.28
N VAL A 98 -11.04 23.46 -21.40
CA VAL A 98 -11.18 22.04 -21.73
C VAL A 98 -10.17 21.66 -22.80
N LEU A 99 -9.23 20.77 -22.47
CA LEU A 99 -8.23 20.26 -23.42
C LEU A 99 -8.51 18.80 -23.80
N LYS A 100 -8.83 18.58 -25.09
CA LYS A 100 -8.85 17.25 -25.72
C LYS A 100 -7.44 16.88 -26.14
N PHE A 101 -6.88 15.81 -25.59
CA PHE A 101 -5.63 15.25 -26.11
C PHE A 101 -5.87 14.50 -27.42
N LYS A 102 -5.19 14.94 -28.48
CA LYS A 102 -5.08 14.24 -29.77
C LYS A 102 -3.72 13.57 -29.80
N MET A 103 -3.70 12.23 -29.78
CA MET A 103 -2.45 11.48 -29.91
C MET A 103 -1.91 11.67 -31.34
N SER A 104 -0.65 12.09 -31.47
CA SER A 104 0.03 12.19 -32.76
C SER A 104 0.74 10.88 -33.05
N ASP A 105 0.60 10.38 -34.27
CA ASP A 105 1.39 9.25 -34.74
C ASP A 105 2.89 9.57 -34.73
N TYR A 106 3.70 8.56 -34.40
CA TYR A 106 5.13 8.56 -34.66
C TYR A 106 5.56 7.14 -35.06
N SER A 107 5.85 6.94 -36.34
CA SER A 107 6.33 5.65 -36.84
C SER A 107 7.75 5.37 -36.34
N PRO A 108 8.06 4.19 -35.79
CA PRO A 108 9.41 3.88 -35.34
C PRO A 108 10.33 3.60 -36.53
N LEU A 109 11.30 4.48 -36.76
CA LEU A 109 12.38 4.21 -37.72
C LEU A 109 13.32 3.14 -37.14
N HIS A 110 13.51 2.02 -37.85
CA HIS A 110 14.46 0.99 -37.42
C HIS A 110 15.90 1.50 -37.50
N GLN A 111 16.57 1.60 -36.34
CA GLN A 111 18.03 1.64 -36.27
C GLN A 111 18.54 0.60 -35.28
N HIS A 112 19.12 -0.48 -35.82
CA HIS A 112 19.88 -1.46 -35.04
C HIS A 112 21.25 -0.87 -34.69
N ALA A 113 21.31 -0.08 -33.62
CA ALA A 113 22.57 0.30 -32.99
C ALA A 113 23.20 -0.95 -32.35
N GLY A 114 24.25 -1.50 -32.95
CA GLY A 114 24.93 -2.70 -32.46
C GLY A 114 25.52 -2.49 -31.06
N ALA A 115 25.04 -3.25 -30.08
CA ALA A 115 25.61 -3.25 -28.74
C ALA A 115 27.01 -3.91 -28.76
N ALA A 116 28.01 -3.22 -28.19
CA ALA A 116 29.33 -3.79 -28.03
C ALA A 116 29.26 -5.04 -27.12
N SER A 117 29.68 -6.20 -27.64
CA SER A 117 29.61 -7.46 -26.91
C SER A 117 30.68 -7.54 -25.82
N GLY A 118 30.31 -7.13 -24.61
CA GLY A 118 31.08 -7.32 -23.39
C GLY A 118 30.20 -7.98 -22.33
N SER A 119 30.11 -9.32 -22.36
CA SER A 119 29.26 -10.11 -21.45
C SER A 119 29.83 -10.17 -20.03
N SER A 120 29.88 -9.01 -19.35
CA SER A 120 30.16 -8.95 -17.92
C SER A 120 29.03 -9.65 -17.16
N GLU A 121 29.35 -10.83 -16.64
CA GLU A 121 28.43 -11.62 -15.82
C GLU A 121 27.94 -10.77 -14.64
N HIS A 122 26.62 -10.77 -14.40
CA HIS A 122 26.02 -9.92 -13.39
C HIS A 122 26.62 -10.24 -12.00
N PRO A 123 27.18 -9.26 -11.25
CA PRO A 123 27.96 -9.54 -10.03
C PRO A 123 27.25 -10.43 -8.99
N CYS A 124 25.95 -10.19 -8.78
CA CYS A 124 25.13 -11.01 -7.88
C CYS A 124 24.76 -12.43 -8.37
N ASN A 125 25.17 -12.88 -9.56
CA ASN A 125 24.88 -14.24 -10.03
C ASN A 125 25.56 -15.31 -9.18
N LYS A 126 26.77 -15.03 -8.70
CA LYS A 126 27.58 -15.91 -7.85
C LYS A 126 27.30 -15.74 -6.35
N PHE A 127 26.25 -15.00 -5.99
CA PHE A 127 25.90 -14.75 -4.60
C PHE A 127 25.16 -15.94 -3.99
N ALA A 128 25.87 -16.73 -3.19
CA ALA A 128 25.26 -17.74 -2.33
C ALA A 128 24.51 -17.07 -1.17
N LEU A 129 23.28 -17.51 -0.91
CA LEU A 129 22.58 -17.18 0.33
C LEU A 129 23.28 -17.86 1.52
N PRO A 130 23.41 -17.20 2.69
CA PRO A 130 23.88 -17.86 3.90
C PRO A 130 22.91 -19.00 4.29
N PRO A 131 23.40 -20.08 4.94
CA PRO A 131 22.55 -21.15 5.41
C PRO A 131 21.49 -20.62 6.38
N PRO A 132 20.27 -21.20 6.40
CA PRO A 132 19.23 -20.77 7.32
C PRO A 132 19.69 -20.95 8.78
N PRO A 133 19.39 -20.01 9.69
CA PRO A 133 19.76 -20.13 11.09
C PRO A 133 19.12 -21.39 11.71
N PRO A 134 19.79 -22.05 12.68
CA PRO A 134 19.26 -23.24 13.33
C PRO A 134 17.92 -22.94 14.02
N PRO A 135 17.02 -23.94 14.16
CA PRO A 135 15.64 -23.75 14.61
C PRO A 135 15.51 -23.48 16.12
N VAL A 136 16.10 -22.40 16.60
CA VAL A 136 16.16 -22.02 18.02
C VAL A 136 15.09 -20.96 18.34
N GLY A 137 13.92 -21.44 18.75
CA GLY A 137 12.85 -20.64 19.35
C GLY A 137 12.19 -19.58 18.45
N ARG A 138 11.42 -18.68 19.08
CA ARG A 138 10.86 -17.49 18.41
C ARG A 138 11.90 -16.36 18.46
N GLN A 139 12.76 -16.26 17.46
CA GLN A 139 13.61 -15.07 17.30
C GLN A 139 12.74 -13.82 17.20
N LEU A 140 13.01 -12.86 18.09
CA LEU A 140 12.42 -11.52 18.11
C LEU A 140 13.38 -10.54 17.42
N GLY A 141 12.85 -9.68 16.55
CA GLY A 141 13.62 -8.67 15.81
C GLY A 141 13.71 -8.95 14.30
N PRO A 142 14.33 -8.02 13.53
CA PRO A 142 14.44 -8.14 12.09
C PRO A 142 15.27 -9.36 11.67
N ARG A 143 14.78 -10.14 10.71
CA ARG A 143 15.58 -11.21 10.09
C ARG A 143 16.55 -10.61 9.07
N PRO A 144 17.87 -10.84 9.18
CA PRO A 144 18.82 -10.39 8.17
C PRO A 144 18.59 -11.16 6.86
N CYS A 145 17.87 -10.54 5.92
CA CYS A 145 17.73 -11.04 4.56
C CYS A 145 18.92 -10.56 3.73
N SER A 146 19.98 -11.37 3.67
CA SER A 146 21.17 -11.10 2.87
C SER A 146 20.81 -11.10 1.38
N VAL A 147 20.65 -9.91 0.81
CA VAL A 147 20.41 -9.68 -0.62
C VAL A 147 21.62 -8.98 -1.21
N CYS A 148 22.26 -9.58 -2.21
CA CYS A 148 23.24 -8.87 -3.02
C CYS A 148 22.54 -7.80 -3.86
N TYR A 149 23.04 -6.57 -3.74
CA TYR A 149 22.75 -5.44 -4.62
C TYR A 149 24.06 -4.98 -5.25
N ILE A 150 24.03 -4.56 -6.50
CA ILE A 150 25.19 -3.91 -7.14
C ILE A 150 25.31 -2.43 -6.69
N PRO A 151 26.46 -1.76 -6.88
CA PRO A 151 26.61 -0.34 -6.57
C PRO A 151 25.56 0.54 -7.27
N LEU A 152 25.11 1.61 -6.59
CA LEU A 152 23.99 2.45 -7.02
C LEU A 152 24.13 2.96 -8.47
N GLU A 153 25.29 3.48 -8.85
CA GLU A 153 25.48 4.02 -10.21
C GLU A 153 25.42 2.93 -11.28
N GLN A 154 25.83 1.69 -10.97
CA GLN A 154 25.63 0.55 -11.87
C GLN A 154 24.16 0.15 -11.95
N ALA A 155 23.41 0.23 -10.84
CA ALA A 155 21.97 -0.02 -10.83
C ALA A 155 21.20 1.02 -11.67
N ARG A 156 21.52 2.31 -11.50
CA ARG A 156 20.97 3.41 -12.30
C ARG A 156 21.30 3.27 -13.79
N ALA A 157 22.54 2.94 -14.13
CA ALA A 157 22.97 2.71 -15.51
C ALA A 157 22.32 1.47 -16.18
N ARG A 158 21.76 0.55 -15.39
CA ARG A 158 21.02 -0.64 -15.84
C ARG A 158 19.51 -0.45 -15.92
N MET A 159 18.99 0.72 -15.57
CA MET A 159 17.60 1.06 -15.85
C MET A 159 17.33 0.93 -17.36
N PRO A 160 16.32 0.14 -17.80
CA PRO A 160 16.03 0.00 -19.23
C PRO A 160 15.74 1.36 -19.88
N ARG A 161 15.96 1.51 -21.19
CA ARG A 161 15.68 2.78 -21.89
C ARG A 161 14.23 2.93 -22.36
N SER A 162 13.55 1.83 -22.67
CA SER A 162 12.14 1.80 -23.09
C SER A 162 11.24 1.17 -22.02
N PRO A 163 9.95 1.52 -21.95
CA PRO A 163 8.96 0.73 -21.22
C PRO A 163 8.89 -0.71 -21.74
N SER A 164 8.50 -1.65 -20.90
CA SER A 164 8.19 -3.01 -21.35
C SER A 164 6.86 -3.03 -22.09
N VAL A 165 6.86 -3.64 -23.27
CA VAL A 165 5.67 -3.71 -24.14
C VAL A 165 4.86 -4.96 -23.78
N SER A 166 3.55 -4.80 -23.61
CA SER A 166 2.63 -5.92 -23.45
C SER A 166 2.59 -6.77 -24.73
N PRO A 167 2.68 -8.12 -24.64
CA PRO A 167 2.74 -8.97 -25.82
C PRO A 167 1.42 -9.07 -26.59
N VAL A 168 0.29 -8.79 -25.94
CA VAL A 168 -1.06 -8.93 -26.53
C VAL A 168 -1.87 -7.65 -26.35
N LEU A 169 -2.15 -7.25 -25.10
CA LEU A 169 -2.96 -6.07 -24.79
C LEU A 169 -2.31 -4.79 -25.32
N ARG A 170 -3.04 -4.03 -26.13
CA ARG A 170 -2.65 -2.73 -26.72
C ARG A 170 -3.50 -1.58 -26.20
N ASN A 171 -4.80 -1.79 -26.04
CA ASN A 171 -5.75 -0.78 -25.57
C ASN A 171 -6.52 -1.29 -24.34
N LEU A 172 -6.32 -0.64 -23.21
CA LEU A 172 -7.00 -0.95 -21.96
C LEU A 172 -7.87 0.23 -21.54
N THR A 173 -9.18 -0.01 -21.50
CA THR A 173 -10.18 0.95 -21.00
C THR A 173 -10.83 0.42 -19.72
N TYR A 174 -11.49 1.31 -18.98
CA TYR A 174 -12.13 0.97 -17.72
C TYR A 174 -13.63 1.27 -17.79
N VAL A 175 -14.44 0.44 -17.13
CA VAL A 175 -15.89 0.67 -17.05
C VAL A 175 -16.16 1.91 -16.18
N VAL A 176 -16.90 2.86 -16.74
CA VAL A 176 -17.50 3.99 -16.02
C VAL A 176 -19.01 3.80 -16.01
N ASP A 177 -19.61 3.89 -14.83
CA ASP A 177 -21.04 3.74 -14.55
C ASP A 177 -21.37 4.56 -13.30
N GLU A 178 -22.11 5.65 -13.48
CA GLU A 178 -22.48 6.55 -12.39
C GLU A 178 -23.55 5.95 -11.46
N ASN A 179 -24.31 4.93 -11.91
CA ASN A 179 -25.42 4.33 -11.18
C ASN A 179 -25.31 2.80 -11.16
N PRO A 180 -24.22 2.23 -10.59
CA PRO A 180 -23.91 0.81 -10.71
C PRO A 180 -24.92 -0.05 -9.93
N LEU A 181 -25.79 -0.74 -10.67
CA LEU A 181 -26.83 -1.59 -10.11
C LEU A 181 -26.28 -2.96 -9.69
N LYS A 182 -26.55 -3.38 -8.44
CA LYS A 182 -26.22 -4.73 -7.97
C LYS A 182 -27.24 -5.75 -8.49
N THR A 183 -26.93 -6.38 -9.61
CA THR A 183 -27.78 -7.41 -10.24
C THR A 183 -27.56 -8.82 -9.68
N GLU A 184 -26.34 -9.16 -9.24
CA GLU A 184 -25.99 -10.46 -8.67
C GLU A 184 -25.74 -10.35 -7.14
N PRO A 185 -26.10 -11.36 -6.33
CA PRO A 185 -25.92 -11.30 -4.88
C PRO A 185 -24.45 -11.34 -4.44
N HIS A 186 -23.57 -11.97 -5.23
CA HIS A 186 -22.14 -12.13 -4.95
C HIS A 186 -21.30 -11.05 -5.63
N GLY A 187 -20.30 -10.50 -4.91
CA GLY A 187 -19.30 -9.60 -5.47
C GLY A 187 -19.71 -8.13 -5.61
N GLY A 188 -18.77 -7.34 -6.14
CA GLY A 188 -18.88 -5.91 -6.43
C GLY A 188 -18.91 -4.96 -5.22
N SER A 189 -18.84 -3.66 -5.51
CA SER A 189 -19.04 -2.55 -4.56
C SER A 189 -19.40 -1.27 -5.30
N ASN A 190 -19.95 -0.26 -4.61
CA ASN A 190 -20.24 1.06 -5.21
C ASN A 190 -19.00 1.73 -5.84
N PHE A 191 -17.79 1.36 -5.40
CA PHE A 191 -16.51 1.86 -5.91
C PHE A 191 -15.97 1.05 -7.11
N GLY A 192 -16.16 -0.27 -7.12
CA GLY A 192 -15.70 -1.16 -8.19
C GLY A 192 -16.74 -1.47 -9.29
N GLY A 193 -17.99 -1.11 -9.05
CA GLY A 193 -19.15 -1.59 -9.78
C GLY A 193 -19.53 -3.02 -9.39
N TYR A 194 -20.53 -3.57 -10.07
CA TYR A 194 -21.06 -4.92 -9.84
C TYR A 194 -20.88 -5.81 -11.10
N PRO A 195 -19.64 -6.20 -11.46
CA PRO A 195 -19.41 -7.15 -12.54
C PRO A 195 -19.96 -8.53 -12.17
N SER A 196 -20.68 -9.15 -13.10
CA SER A 196 -21.12 -10.55 -12.96
C SER A 196 -19.94 -11.51 -12.94
N LEU A 197 -20.15 -12.70 -12.34
CA LEU A 197 -19.11 -13.75 -12.33
C LEU A 197 -18.68 -14.17 -13.75
N LYS A 198 -19.59 -14.10 -14.74
CA LYS A 198 -19.21 -14.30 -16.14
C LYS A 198 -18.25 -13.21 -16.63
N ARG A 199 -18.57 -11.93 -16.47
CA ARG A 199 -17.68 -10.81 -16.87
C ARG A 199 -16.32 -10.89 -16.16
N ARG A 200 -16.30 -11.35 -14.90
CA ARG A 200 -15.06 -11.61 -14.14
C ARG A 200 -14.21 -12.68 -14.82
N SER A 201 -14.80 -13.82 -15.18
CA SER A 201 -14.09 -14.92 -15.85
C SER A 201 -13.64 -14.54 -17.27
N ASP A 202 -14.51 -13.86 -18.03
CA ASP A 202 -14.21 -13.35 -19.38
C ASP A 202 -13.02 -12.36 -19.39
N SER A 203 -12.73 -11.69 -18.25
CA SER A 203 -11.63 -10.73 -18.13
C SER A 203 -10.23 -11.34 -17.93
N PHE A 204 -10.13 -12.65 -17.70
CA PHE A 204 -8.84 -13.36 -17.67
C PHE A 204 -8.32 -13.71 -19.08
N ASP A 205 -9.20 -13.67 -20.09
CA ASP A 205 -8.85 -13.82 -21.50
C ASP A 205 -8.30 -12.49 -22.03
N ILE A 206 -6.97 -12.37 -22.11
CA ILE A 206 -6.30 -11.11 -22.48
C ILE A 206 -6.34 -10.92 -24.00
N ARG A 207 -7.01 -9.85 -24.43
CA ARG A 207 -7.20 -9.46 -25.83
C ARG A 207 -6.48 -8.15 -26.14
N GLU A 208 -6.28 -7.85 -27.42
CA GLU A 208 -5.61 -6.61 -27.85
C GLU A 208 -6.34 -5.35 -27.36
N SER A 209 -7.67 -5.39 -27.31
CA SER A 209 -8.53 -4.35 -26.73
C SER A 209 -9.47 -4.96 -25.70
N MET A 210 -9.58 -4.35 -24.51
CA MET A 210 -10.55 -4.73 -23.48
C MET A 210 -11.00 -3.55 -22.61
N THR A 211 -12.20 -3.68 -22.05
CA THR A 211 -12.77 -2.75 -21.07
C THR A 211 -13.08 -3.52 -19.78
N VAL A 212 -12.50 -3.11 -18.65
CA VAL A 212 -12.56 -3.88 -17.38
C VAL A 212 -13.05 -3.05 -16.19
N HIS A 213 -13.68 -3.71 -15.21
CA HIS A 213 -13.98 -3.11 -13.90
C HIS A 213 -12.70 -3.10 -13.04
N CYS A 214 -12.24 -1.92 -12.59
CA CYS A 214 -10.94 -1.79 -11.91
C CYS A 214 -10.92 -0.68 -10.84
N GLY A 215 -11.97 -0.62 -10.01
CA GLY A 215 -12.22 0.53 -9.11
C GLY A 215 -12.59 1.80 -9.89
N PHE A 216 -12.86 2.90 -9.16
CA PHE A 216 -13.17 4.20 -9.76
C PHE A 216 -14.24 4.09 -10.86
N VAL A 217 -15.37 3.44 -10.54
CA VAL A 217 -16.46 3.18 -11.50
C VAL A 217 -17.35 4.42 -11.71
N LYS A 218 -17.52 5.24 -10.66
CA LYS A 218 -18.15 6.56 -10.75
C LYS A 218 -17.10 7.60 -11.13
N GLY A 219 -17.50 8.64 -11.84
CA GLY A 219 -16.61 9.69 -12.32
C GLY A 219 -15.67 9.24 -13.45
N ARG A 220 -15.00 10.21 -14.08
CA ARG A 220 -14.17 9.98 -15.28
C ARG A 220 -12.66 9.92 -15.01
N LYS A 221 -12.19 10.55 -13.92
CA LYS A 221 -10.79 10.64 -13.50
C LYS A 221 -10.66 9.96 -12.13
N PRO A 222 -9.85 8.89 -11.97
CA PRO A 222 -9.58 8.29 -10.67
C PRO A 222 -9.13 9.35 -9.65
N GLY A 223 -9.75 9.35 -8.47
CA GLY A 223 -9.48 10.37 -7.44
C GLY A 223 -10.35 11.62 -7.51
N HIS A 224 -11.16 11.83 -8.54
CA HIS A 224 -12.07 12.98 -8.66
C HIS A 224 -13.54 12.53 -8.66
N GLN A 225 -14.25 12.75 -7.53
CA GLN A 225 -15.68 12.43 -7.34
C GLN A 225 -16.02 10.94 -7.60
N THR A 226 -15.16 10.05 -7.09
CA THR A 226 -15.17 8.60 -7.34
C THR A 226 -15.49 7.75 -6.09
N GLY A 227 -15.49 8.35 -4.90
CA GLY A 227 -15.53 7.63 -3.63
C GLY A 227 -14.17 7.09 -3.19
N PHE A 228 -13.09 7.79 -3.55
CA PHE A 228 -11.72 7.68 -3.01
C PHE A 228 -11.03 8.96 -3.51
N ASP A 229 -11.38 10.09 -2.91
CA ASP A 229 -11.24 11.39 -3.57
C ASP A 229 -10.03 12.15 -3.02
N ILE A 230 -9.32 12.87 -3.89
CA ILE A 230 -8.03 13.51 -3.62
C ILE A 230 -8.11 14.97 -4.07
N ASP A 231 -7.49 15.88 -3.33
CA ASP A 231 -7.43 17.30 -3.69
C ASP A 231 -6.84 17.52 -5.10
N GLU A 232 -7.43 18.44 -5.88
CA GLU A 232 -7.03 18.61 -7.29
C GLU A 232 -5.56 19.03 -7.44
N ALA A 233 -4.98 19.71 -6.45
CA ALA A 233 -3.55 20.04 -6.42
C ALA A 233 -2.65 18.80 -6.29
N ASP A 234 -3.07 17.77 -5.55
CA ASP A 234 -2.39 16.47 -5.49
C ASP A 234 -2.74 15.60 -6.72
N LEU A 235 -3.93 15.74 -7.30
CA LEU A 235 -4.25 15.07 -8.58
C LEU A 235 -3.37 15.57 -9.73
N MET A 236 -3.08 16.87 -9.81
CA MET A 236 -2.14 17.44 -10.78
C MET A 236 -0.70 16.93 -10.56
N GLU A 237 -0.30 16.69 -9.31
CA GLU A 237 0.98 16.06 -8.97
C GLU A 237 1.03 14.58 -9.40
N LEU A 238 -0.04 13.82 -9.11
CA LEU A 238 -0.16 12.39 -9.43
C LEU A 238 -0.22 12.10 -10.95
N GLU A 239 -0.65 13.08 -11.75
CA GLU A 239 -0.64 13.00 -13.22
C GLU A 239 0.74 13.29 -13.85
N GLN A 240 1.74 13.78 -13.11
CA GLN A 240 3.09 14.04 -13.64
C GLN A 240 3.84 12.74 -14.00
N PHE A 241 4.67 12.81 -15.05
CA PHE A 241 5.50 11.67 -15.46
C PHE A 241 6.67 11.44 -14.49
N HIS A 242 6.82 10.19 -14.04
CA HIS A 242 7.87 9.81 -13.09
C HIS A 242 8.50 8.46 -13.46
N GLU A 243 9.83 8.44 -13.62
CA GLU A 243 10.56 7.21 -13.95
C GLU A 243 10.48 6.15 -12.84
N VAL A 244 10.60 6.57 -11.58
CA VAL A 244 10.50 5.71 -10.40
C VAL A 244 9.71 6.45 -9.32
N ILE A 245 8.83 5.74 -8.61
CA ILE A 245 8.11 6.24 -7.44
C ILE A 245 8.13 5.22 -6.30
N VAL A 246 8.14 5.69 -5.05
CA VAL A 246 7.84 4.88 -3.87
C VAL A 246 6.52 5.33 -3.27
N VAL A 247 5.64 4.38 -2.96
CA VAL A 247 4.29 4.63 -2.43
C VAL A 247 4.06 3.83 -1.15
N SER A 248 3.35 4.44 -0.21
CA SER A 248 2.83 3.80 0.99
C SER A 248 1.40 4.26 1.29
N ALA A 249 0.79 3.71 2.34
CA ALA A 249 -0.44 4.26 2.92
C ALA A 249 -0.62 3.88 4.39
N ILE A 250 -1.31 4.75 5.13
CA ILE A 250 -1.77 4.53 6.51
C ILE A 250 -3.19 5.08 6.61
N PHE A 251 -4.15 4.21 6.91
CA PHE A 251 -5.57 4.54 7.09
C PHE A 251 -6.00 4.13 8.50
N GLY A 252 -6.78 4.96 9.20
CA GLY A 252 -7.22 4.74 10.58
C GLY A 252 -6.09 4.74 11.63
N ASN A 253 -4.98 5.41 11.34
CA ASN A 253 -3.87 5.70 12.26
C ASN A 253 -3.28 4.50 13.05
N TYR A 254 -3.28 3.27 12.48
CA TYR A 254 -2.76 2.08 13.19
C TYR A 254 -1.23 1.91 13.13
N ASP A 255 -0.57 2.50 12.14
CA ASP A 255 0.85 2.28 11.84
C ASP A 255 1.68 3.54 12.11
N ILE A 256 2.89 3.38 12.67
CA ILE A 256 3.85 4.47 12.84
C ILE A 256 4.66 4.63 11.55
N ILE A 257 4.61 5.82 10.94
CA ILE A 257 5.35 6.19 9.73
C ILE A 257 6.83 5.82 9.85
N GLN A 258 7.31 4.96 8.96
CA GLN A 258 8.73 4.65 8.85
C GLN A 258 9.41 5.51 7.77
N GLN A 259 10.40 6.30 8.17
CA GLN A 259 11.21 7.07 7.23
C GLN A 259 12.12 6.16 6.39
N PRO A 260 12.20 6.32 5.06
CA PRO A 260 13.16 5.59 4.24
C PRO A 260 14.61 5.89 4.66
N LYS A 261 15.46 4.86 4.69
CA LYS A 261 16.89 4.94 5.01
C LYS A 261 17.74 4.62 3.79
N ASN A 262 18.97 5.12 3.79
CA ASN A 262 19.98 4.89 2.75
C ASN A 262 19.54 5.36 1.34
N ILE A 263 18.64 6.34 1.27
CA ILE A 263 18.22 6.97 0.01
C ILE A 263 19.25 8.03 -0.39
N SER A 264 19.84 7.85 -1.57
CA SER A 264 20.84 8.74 -2.16
C SER A 264 20.29 10.13 -2.51
N GLU A 265 21.16 11.11 -2.68
CA GLU A 265 20.78 12.46 -3.16
C GLU A 265 20.13 12.41 -4.54
N ALA A 266 20.65 11.54 -5.43
CA ALA A 266 20.06 11.30 -6.75
C ALA A 266 18.62 10.78 -6.64
N SER A 267 18.35 9.84 -5.74
CA SER A 267 16.99 9.33 -5.53
C SER A 267 16.09 10.32 -4.79
N ARG A 268 16.60 11.07 -3.81
CA ARG A 268 15.85 12.16 -3.15
C ARG A 268 15.41 13.27 -4.11
N LYS A 269 16.17 13.50 -5.19
CA LYS A 269 15.83 14.49 -6.22
C LYS A 269 14.87 13.96 -7.29
N ASN A 270 15.00 12.69 -7.70
CA ASN A 270 14.34 12.16 -8.89
C ASN A 270 13.24 11.10 -8.62
N VAL A 271 13.08 10.65 -7.37
CA VAL A 271 12.10 9.64 -6.96
C VAL A 271 11.13 10.24 -5.94
N PRO A 272 9.87 10.54 -6.31
CA PRO A 272 8.83 10.87 -5.33
C PRO A 272 8.59 9.72 -4.33
N PHE A 273 8.27 10.12 -3.10
CA PHE A 273 7.85 9.26 -2.01
C PHE A 273 6.47 9.73 -1.55
N TYR A 274 5.40 9.04 -1.93
CA TYR A 274 4.02 9.43 -1.61
C TYR A 274 3.38 8.49 -0.58
N MET A 275 2.63 9.03 0.38
CA MET A 275 1.91 8.27 1.39
C MET A 275 0.44 8.68 1.44
N PHE A 276 -0.45 7.77 1.04
CA PHE A 276 -1.90 8.00 1.06
C PHE A 276 -2.46 7.82 2.47
N VAL A 277 -3.30 8.75 2.92
CA VAL A 277 -3.88 8.75 4.27
C VAL A 277 -5.35 9.13 4.26
N ASP A 278 -6.09 8.79 5.32
CA ASP A 278 -7.41 9.36 5.59
C ASP A 278 -7.34 10.59 6.51
N GLU A 279 -8.43 11.35 6.53
CA GLU A 279 -8.64 12.57 7.32
C GLU A 279 -8.41 12.34 8.84
N GLU A 280 -8.70 11.15 9.36
CA GLU A 280 -8.40 10.77 10.76
C GLU A 280 -6.89 10.73 11.01
N THR A 281 -6.15 10.05 10.12
CA THR A 281 -4.68 9.94 10.23
C THR A 281 -4.02 11.30 9.97
N GLU A 282 -4.50 12.09 9.01
CA GLU A 282 -3.99 13.43 8.72
C GLU A 282 -4.20 14.41 9.89
N THR A 283 -5.39 14.40 10.50
CA THR A 283 -5.70 15.17 11.72
C THR A 283 -4.75 14.80 12.86
N TYR A 284 -4.41 13.52 13.02
CA TYR A 284 -3.42 13.09 14.00
C TYR A 284 -2.00 13.59 13.69
N MET A 285 -1.56 13.60 12.43
CA MET A 285 -0.24 14.14 12.04
C MET A 285 -0.13 15.65 12.26
N LYS A 286 -1.21 16.40 12.00
CA LYS A 286 -1.31 17.84 12.31
C LYS A 286 -1.21 18.08 13.82
N ASN A 287 -2.02 17.38 14.61
CA ASN A 287 -2.07 17.53 16.08
C ASN A 287 -0.77 17.10 16.79
N SER A 288 0.04 16.23 16.17
CA SER A 288 1.34 15.79 16.70
C SER A 288 2.53 16.60 16.16
N THR A 289 2.28 17.64 15.36
CA THR A 289 3.30 18.45 14.64
C THR A 289 4.32 17.60 13.88
N VAL A 290 3.88 16.45 13.36
CA VAL A 290 4.69 15.52 12.55
C VAL A 290 4.65 15.91 11.07
N LEU A 291 3.57 16.56 10.64
CA LEU A 291 3.38 17.12 9.31
C LEU A 291 4.01 18.52 9.21
N ASP A 292 4.87 18.73 8.23
CA ASP A 292 5.44 20.06 7.94
C ASP A 292 4.52 20.92 7.05
N SER A 293 4.88 22.20 6.90
CA SER A 293 4.11 23.18 6.11
C SER A 293 4.10 22.91 4.60
N SER A 294 4.82 21.89 4.11
CA SER A 294 4.80 21.44 2.72
C SER A 294 4.02 20.11 2.53
N MET A 295 3.19 19.75 3.51
CA MET A 295 2.44 18.48 3.57
C MET A 295 3.37 17.25 3.54
N LYS A 296 4.55 17.35 4.15
CA LYS A 296 5.52 16.25 4.21
C LYS A 296 5.78 15.76 5.63
N VAL A 297 6.18 14.49 5.71
CA VAL A 297 6.78 13.87 6.89
C VAL A 297 8.11 13.28 6.45
N GLY A 298 9.19 14.04 6.61
CA GLY A 298 10.54 13.65 6.17
C GLY A 298 10.64 13.54 4.66
N LEU A 299 10.77 12.32 4.12
CA LEU A 299 10.74 12.11 2.66
C LEU A 299 9.33 11.95 2.09
N TRP A 300 8.35 11.54 2.89
CA TRP A 300 6.98 11.27 2.41
C TRP A 300 6.21 12.58 2.18
N ARG A 301 5.73 12.84 0.95
CA ARG A 301 4.57 13.73 0.72
C ARG A 301 3.32 12.96 1.14
N ILE A 302 2.53 13.57 2.01
CA ILE A 302 1.25 13.04 2.44
C ILE A 302 0.20 13.45 1.42
N ILE A 303 -0.62 12.50 0.98
CA ILE A 303 -1.74 12.71 0.07
C ILE A 303 -3.00 12.28 0.80
N VAL A 304 -3.91 13.23 1.01
CA VAL A 304 -5.15 13.01 1.78
C VAL A 304 -6.21 12.39 0.88
N VAL A 305 -7.00 11.49 1.46
CA VAL A 305 -8.08 10.77 0.78
C VAL A 305 -9.39 10.95 1.52
N HIS A 306 -10.32 11.61 0.84
CA HIS A 306 -11.68 11.91 1.28
C HIS A 306 -12.67 10.87 0.73
N ASN A 307 -13.90 10.87 1.23
CA ASN A 307 -15.01 10.04 0.74
C ASN A 307 -14.69 8.53 0.63
N ILE A 308 -13.90 8.00 1.58
CA ILE A 308 -13.32 6.64 1.54
C ILE A 308 -14.36 5.52 1.27
N PRO A 309 -14.04 4.53 0.39
CA PRO A 309 -15.05 3.62 -0.19
C PRO A 309 -15.52 2.49 0.74
N TYR A 310 -14.83 2.25 1.86
CA TYR A 310 -15.16 1.18 2.80
C TYR A 310 -15.07 1.65 4.25
N ASN A 311 -16.02 1.22 5.09
CA ASN A 311 -15.98 1.42 6.55
C ASN A 311 -14.78 0.69 7.23
N ASP A 312 -14.11 -0.19 6.49
CA ASP A 312 -12.94 -0.94 6.93
C ASP A 312 -11.69 -0.26 6.37
N THR A 313 -10.98 0.44 7.24
CA THR A 313 -9.71 1.15 7.00
C THR A 313 -8.63 0.26 6.38
N ARG A 314 -8.59 -1.04 6.72
CA ARG A 314 -7.67 -2.03 6.12
C ARG A 314 -8.09 -2.44 4.71
N ARG A 315 -9.32 -2.15 4.27
CA ARG A 315 -9.74 -2.22 2.86
C ARG A 315 -9.37 -0.93 2.12
N ASN A 316 -9.50 0.25 2.74
CA ASN A 316 -9.08 1.52 2.13
C ASN A 316 -7.59 1.53 1.79
N GLY A 317 -6.72 1.07 2.71
CA GLY A 317 -5.29 0.89 2.45
C GLY A 317 -4.94 -0.12 1.33
N LYS A 318 -5.90 -0.93 0.84
CA LYS A 318 -5.71 -1.79 -0.34
C LYS A 318 -6.02 -1.08 -1.65
N VAL A 319 -6.77 0.03 -1.64
CA VAL A 319 -7.15 0.77 -2.85
C VAL A 319 -5.92 1.28 -3.58
N PRO A 320 -5.03 2.11 -2.99
CA PRO A 320 -3.82 2.53 -3.69
C PRO A 320 -2.88 1.34 -3.94
N LYS A 321 -2.71 0.44 -2.95
CA LYS A 321 -1.86 -0.77 -3.06
C LYS A 321 -2.11 -1.64 -4.31
N LEU A 322 -3.36 -1.76 -4.74
CA LEU A 322 -3.77 -2.52 -5.92
C LEU A 322 -3.93 -1.63 -7.16
N LEU A 323 -4.43 -0.40 -6.97
CA LEU A 323 -4.84 0.50 -8.04
C LEU A 323 -3.87 1.67 -8.29
N LEU A 324 -2.59 1.59 -7.87
CA LEU A 324 -1.57 2.60 -8.20
C LEU A 324 -1.63 3.00 -9.68
N HIS A 325 -1.75 2.03 -10.59
CA HIS A 325 -1.84 2.24 -12.03
C HIS A 325 -3.11 2.94 -12.56
N ARG A 326 -4.14 3.16 -11.72
CA ARG A 326 -5.27 4.05 -11.99
C ARG A 326 -5.02 5.47 -11.47
N ILE A 327 -4.32 5.59 -10.34
CA ILE A 327 -4.07 6.86 -9.62
C ILE A 327 -2.84 7.59 -10.18
N LEU A 328 -1.82 6.85 -10.60
CA LEU A 328 -0.53 7.28 -11.14
C LEU A 328 -0.38 6.74 -12.57
N PRO A 329 -1.11 7.27 -13.57
CA PRO A 329 -1.11 6.72 -14.93
C PRO A 329 0.25 6.88 -15.64
N ASN A 330 0.99 7.95 -15.34
CA ASN A 330 2.21 8.36 -16.05
C ASN A 330 3.52 7.97 -15.34
N VAL A 331 3.47 7.06 -14.37
CA VAL A 331 4.66 6.45 -13.76
C VAL A 331 5.31 5.43 -14.70
N ARG A 332 6.59 5.10 -14.51
CA ARG A 332 7.28 4.00 -15.25
C ARG A 332 7.66 2.80 -14.39
N TYR A 333 8.05 3.01 -13.12
CA TYR A 333 8.21 1.96 -12.11
C TYR A 333 7.70 2.41 -10.74
N SER A 334 7.01 1.55 -9.99
CA SER A 334 6.47 1.86 -8.65
C SER A 334 6.83 0.81 -7.59
N ILE A 335 7.20 1.26 -6.38
CA ILE A 335 7.47 0.41 -5.21
C ILE A 335 6.37 0.65 -4.17
N TRP A 336 5.73 -0.39 -3.63
CA TRP A 336 4.85 -0.27 -2.45
C TRP A 336 5.51 -0.80 -1.19
N ILE A 337 5.35 -0.03 -0.13
CA ILE A 337 5.65 -0.46 1.23
C ILE A 337 4.42 -0.25 2.12
N ASP A 338 3.99 -1.27 2.88
CA ASP A 338 2.94 -1.13 3.91
C ASP A 338 3.46 -0.15 5.00
N GLY A 339 2.59 0.65 5.62
CA GLY A 339 3.01 1.77 6.49
C GLY A 339 3.97 1.41 7.64
N LYS A 340 3.74 0.28 8.32
CA LYS A 340 4.56 -0.25 9.45
C LYS A 340 6.03 -0.62 9.12
N LEU A 341 6.59 -0.19 8.00
CA LEU A 341 7.79 -0.80 7.41
C LEU A 341 8.76 0.18 6.78
N GLN A 342 10.05 -0.06 6.99
CA GLN A 342 11.12 0.79 6.50
C GLN A 342 11.70 0.30 5.17
N LEU A 343 11.82 1.18 4.19
CA LEU A 343 12.72 0.98 3.04
C LEU A 343 14.14 1.30 3.51
N VAL A 344 15.10 0.40 3.26
CA VAL A 344 16.48 0.50 3.81
C VAL A 344 17.57 0.39 2.74
N VAL A 345 17.18 0.41 1.46
CA VAL A 345 18.04 0.34 0.27
C VAL A 345 17.44 1.26 -0.79
N ASP A 346 18.28 1.87 -1.62
CA ASP A 346 17.87 2.83 -2.63
C ASP A 346 16.93 2.20 -3.70
N PRO A 347 15.86 2.89 -4.14
CA PRO A 347 14.89 2.40 -5.11
C PRO A 347 15.50 1.81 -6.39
N TYR A 348 16.57 2.39 -6.94
CA TYR A 348 17.20 1.88 -8.17
C TYR A 348 17.87 0.52 -7.96
N GLN A 349 18.53 0.29 -6.81
CA GLN A 349 19.14 -1.00 -6.49
C GLN A 349 18.06 -2.07 -6.24
N VAL A 350 16.95 -1.67 -5.63
CA VAL A 350 15.79 -2.54 -5.39
C VAL A 350 15.12 -2.95 -6.71
N LEU A 351 14.90 -2.01 -7.64
CA LEU A 351 14.37 -2.28 -8.97
C LEU A 351 15.32 -3.12 -9.83
N GLU A 352 16.62 -2.83 -9.81
CA GLU A 352 17.60 -3.60 -10.56
C GLU A 352 17.65 -5.05 -10.11
N ARG A 353 17.69 -5.29 -8.79
CA ARG A 353 17.86 -6.64 -8.25
C ARG A 353 16.65 -7.55 -8.42
N PHE A 354 15.43 -6.99 -8.42
CA PHE A 354 14.19 -7.76 -8.45
C PHE A 354 13.40 -7.68 -9.77
N LEU A 355 13.58 -6.63 -10.58
CA LEU A 355 12.98 -6.53 -11.92
C LEU A 355 14.02 -6.63 -13.03
N TRP A 356 14.92 -5.65 -13.15
CA TRP A 356 15.70 -5.44 -14.39
C TRP A 356 16.70 -6.58 -14.65
N SER A 357 17.43 -7.02 -13.62
CA SER A 357 18.34 -8.17 -13.69
C SER A 357 17.65 -9.51 -13.96
N GLN A 358 16.33 -9.58 -13.73
CA GLN A 358 15.51 -10.78 -13.94
C GLN A 358 14.66 -10.69 -15.23
N ASN A 359 14.80 -9.60 -16.00
CA ASN A 359 13.92 -9.23 -17.12
C ASN A 359 12.41 -9.33 -16.78
N ALA A 360 12.04 -8.94 -15.56
CA ALA A 360 10.72 -9.15 -15.01
C ALA A 360 9.92 -7.83 -14.89
N ASN A 361 8.61 -7.89 -15.20
CA ASN A 361 7.68 -6.79 -14.93
C ASN A 361 7.19 -6.77 -13.46
N PHE A 362 7.35 -7.91 -12.77
CA PHE A 362 6.95 -8.15 -11.38
C PHE A 362 7.82 -9.24 -10.73
N ALA A 363 7.91 -9.22 -9.41
CA ALA A 363 8.26 -10.38 -8.59
C ALA A 363 7.20 -10.55 -7.47
N ILE A 364 7.42 -11.37 -6.44
CA ILE A 364 6.56 -11.36 -5.22
C ILE A 364 7.37 -11.81 -3.99
N SER A 365 7.21 -11.16 -2.82
CA SER A 365 7.94 -11.57 -1.62
C SER A 365 7.16 -12.75 -1.06
N ARG A 366 7.75 -13.92 -1.24
CA ARG A 366 7.17 -15.17 -0.79
C ARG A 366 6.96 -15.07 0.72
N HIS A 367 5.71 -15.14 1.15
CA HIS A 367 5.38 -15.00 2.56
C HIS A 367 6.07 -16.11 3.39
N TYR A 368 6.72 -15.72 4.49
CA TYR A 368 7.81 -16.47 5.13
C TYR A 368 7.39 -17.73 5.93
N ARG A 369 6.11 -18.10 5.94
CA ARG A 369 5.59 -19.23 6.73
C ARG A 369 4.36 -19.90 6.14
N ARG A 370 3.36 -19.09 5.78
CA ARG A 370 2.09 -19.54 5.17
C ARG A 370 2.21 -19.42 3.65
N PHE A 371 1.83 -20.45 2.92
CA PHE A 371 1.90 -20.50 1.46
C PHE A 371 0.51 -20.67 0.83
N ASP A 372 -0.48 -21.10 1.62
CA ASP A 372 -1.85 -21.32 1.19
C ASP A 372 -2.82 -20.23 1.70
N VAL A 373 -3.85 -19.94 0.91
CA VAL A 373 -4.89 -18.95 1.25
C VAL A 373 -5.70 -19.39 2.48
N PHE A 374 -5.91 -20.70 2.65
CA PHE A 374 -6.66 -21.25 3.78
C PHE A 374 -5.89 -21.10 5.10
N GLU A 375 -4.56 -21.28 5.10
CA GLU A 375 -3.71 -20.99 6.26
C GLU A 375 -3.77 -19.51 6.67
N GLU A 376 -3.84 -18.59 5.70
CA GLU A 376 -3.94 -17.15 5.93
C GLU A 376 -5.35 -16.74 6.39
N ALA A 377 -6.40 -17.43 5.96
CA ALA A 377 -7.74 -17.24 6.49
C ALA A 377 -7.79 -17.55 7.99
N GLU A 378 -7.33 -18.74 8.40
CA GLU A 378 -7.25 -19.11 9.82
C GLU A 378 -6.34 -18.15 10.61
N ALA A 379 -5.20 -17.75 10.05
CA ALA A 379 -4.31 -16.78 10.70
C ALA A 379 -4.92 -15.37 10.82
N ASN A 380 -5.83 -14.97 9.93
CA ASN A 380 -6.53 -13.69 10.00
C ASN A 380 -7.72 -13.72 10.98
N LYS A 381 -8.43 -14.85 11.08
CA LYS A 381 -9.44 -15.09 12.13
C LYS A 381 -8.79 -15.10 13.51
N ALA A 382 -7.72 -15.88 13.69
CA ALA A 382 -6.97 -15.95 14.95
C ALA A 382 -6.31 -14.61 15.37
N ALA A 383 -6.03 -13.72 14.41
CA ALA A 383 -5.51 -12.38 14.65
C ALA A 383 -6.60 -11.28 14.69
N GLY A 384 -7.89 -11.63 14.60
CA GLY A 384 -9.02 -10.70 14.67
C GLY A 384 -9.00 -9.56 13.65
N LYS A 385 -8.38 -9.75 12.47
CA LYS A 385 -8.16 -8.64 11.51
C LYS A 385 -9.43 -8.19 10.79
N TYR A 386 -10.39 -9.09 10.65
CA TYR A 386 -11.73 -8.91 10.06
C TYR A 386 -12.70 -9.82 10.83
N ASP A 387 -14.00 -9.63 10.62
CA ASP A 387 -15.00 -10.58 11.12
C ASP A 387 -14.78 -12.00 10.52
N ASN A 388 -14.94 -13.02 11.37
CA ASN A 388 -14.73 -14.41 11.00
C ASN A 388 -15.75 -14.90 9.97
N THR A 389 -17.04 -14.52 10.11
CA THR A 389 -18.08 -14.96 9.18
C THR A 389 -17.85 -14.38 7.77
N SER A 390 -17.34 -13.14 7.68
CA SER A 390 -16.92 -12.53 6.41
C SER A 390 -15.69 -13.21 5.80
N ILE A 391 -14.80 -13.81 6.59
CA ILE A 391 -13.66 -14.60 6.09
C ILE A 391 -14.17 -15.96 5.58
N ASP A 392 -14.97 -16.66 6.39
CA ASP A 392 -15.46 -18.00 6.08
C ASP A 392 -16.37 -18.00 4.84
N TYR A 393 -17.29 -17.04 4.72
CA TYR A 393 -18.10 -16.84 3.51
C TYR A 393 -17.25 -16.65 2.25
N GLN A 394 -16.18 -15.86 2.34
CA GLN A 394 -15.29 -15.58 1.21
C GLN A 394 -14.44 -16.80 0.82
N ILE A 395 -14.05 -17.61 1.80
CA ILE A 395 -13.30 -18.86 1.61
C ILE A 395 -14.18 -19.95 1.01
N GLU A 396 -15.41 -20.12 1.49
CA GLU A 396 -16.38 -21.05 0.89
C GLU A 396 -16.80 -20.61 -0.52
N PHE A 397 -16.88 -19.31 -0.80
CA PHE A 397 -17.04 -18.80 -2.16
C PHE A 397 -15.86 -19.22 -3.05
N TYR A 398 -14.61 -19.02 -2.61
CA TYR A 398 -13.44 -19.43 -3.39
C TYR A 398 -13.39 -20.95 -3.65
N LYS A 399 -13.76 -21.78 -2.67
CA LYS A 399 -13.84 -23.24 -2.85
C LYS A 399 -14.86 -23.63 -3.93
N ARG A 400 -16.04 -22.99 -3.94
CA ARG A 400 -17.07 -23.20 -4.98
C ARG A 400 -16.60 -22.75 -6.37
N GLU A 401 -15.80 -21.70 -6.45
CA GLU A 401 -15.14 -21.24 -7.69
C GLU A 401 -13.89 -22.07 -8.07
N GLY A 402 -13.65 -23.23 -7.40
CA GLY A 402 -12.60 -24.19 -7.75
C GLY A 402 -11.23 -23.95 -7.11
N LEU A 403 -11.10 -23.04 -6.14
CA LEU A 403 -9.81 -22.78 -5.48
C LEU A 403 -9.41 -23.96 -4.58
N THR A 404 -8.33 -24.63 -4.97
CA THR A 404 -7.69 -25.75 -4.25
C THR A 404 -6.49 -25.30 -3.42
N SER A 405 -6.22 -26.02 -2.33
CA SER A 405 -5.05 -25.80 -1.47
C SER A 405 -3.71 -25.77 -2.21
N TYR A 406 -2.68 -25.21 -1.58
CA TYR A 406 -1.33 -25.20 -2.14
C TYR A 406 -0.75 -26.62 -2.18
N TYR A 407 -0.14 -26.99 -3.32
CA TYR A 407 0.65 -28.21 -3.48
C TYR A 407 1.79 -27.97 -4.47
N SER A 408 2.84 -28.80 -4.40
CA SER A 408 4.13 -28.57 -5.08
C SER A 408 4.04 -28.40 -6.59
N ALA A 409 3.12 -29.07 -7.29
CA ALA A 409 2.98 -28.93 -8.74
C ALA A 409 2.52 -27.52 -9.22
N LYS A 410 2.24 -26.58 -8.30
CA LYS A 410 2.00 -25.15 -8.62
C LYS A 410 3.29 -24.35 -8.88
N PHE A 411 4.48 -24.96 -8.83
CA PHE A 411 5.73 -24.31 -9.25
C PHE A 411 5.63 -23.73 -10.69
N PRO A 412 6.25 -22.56 -10.97
CA PRO A 412 7.13 -21.78 -10.10
C PRO A 412 6.40 -20.85 -9.11
N ILE A 413 5.06 -20.87 -9.02
CA ILE A 413 4.30 -20.02 -8.10
C ILE A 413 4.35 -20.63 -6.69
N THR A 414 5.13 -20.03 -5.79
CA THR A 414 5.47 -20.62 -4.48
C THR A 414 4.70 -20.08 -3.26
N SER A 415 3.69 -19.24 -3.48
CA SER A 415 2.73 -18.79 -2.45
C SER A 415 1.49 -18.16 -3.10
N GLY A 416 0.29 -18.48 -2.60
CA GLY A 416 -0.97 -17.85 -3.03
C GLY A 416 -1.27 -16.49 -2.40
N LEU A 417 -0.26 -15.81 -1.83
CA LEU A 417 -0.41 -14.70 -0.90
C LEU A 417 0.64 -13.61 -1.13
N SER A 418 0.28 -12.36 -0.82
CA SER A 418 1.11 -11.19 -1.11
C SER A 418 1.41 -10.32 0.10
N GLN A 419 2.69 -9.99 0.30
CA GLN A 419 3.11 -8.87 1.15
C GLN A 419 4.11 -7.98 0.41
N ARG A 420 3.75 -6.68 0.29
CA ARG A 420 4.47 -5.54 -0.34
C ARG A 420 4.66 -5.65 -1.86
N LEU A 421 5.01 -4.56 -2.57
CA LEU A 421 5.03 -4.41 -4.07
C LEU A 421 6.34 -3.78 -4.61
N ILE A 422 6.68 -4.11 -5.86
CA ILE A 422 7.56 -3.40 -6.83
C ILE A 422 6.88 -3.65 -8.18
N ARG A 423 6.95 -2.76 -9.18
CA ARG A 423 6.22 -2.92 -10.44
C ARG A 423 6.83 -2.09 -11.58
N ALA A 424 6.89 -2.65 -12.79
CA ALA A 424 7.00 -1.90 -14.03
C ALA A 424 5.60 -1.44 -14.50
N GLN A 425 5.48 -0.28 -15.16
CA GLN A 425 4.19 0.29 -15.59
C GLN A 425 3.54 -0.46 -16.77
N VAL A 426 3.12 -1.69 -16.48
CA VAL A 426 2.26 -2.58 -17.26
C VAL A 426 1.14 -3.05 -16.31
N PRO A 427 -0.09 -3.39 -16.77
CA PRO A 427 -1.13 -3.95 -15.91
C PRO A 427 -0.65 -5.15 -15.08
N SER A 428 -0.96 -5.15 -13.78
CA SER A 428 -0.55 -6.14 -12.75
C SER A 428 0.97 -6.17 -12.46
N CYS A 429 1.43 -5.81 -11.26
CA CYS A 429 1.36 -6.53 -9.95
C CYS A 429 2.65 -7.55 -9.66
N TYR A 430 4.27 -7.77 -7.95
CA TYR A 430 4.81 -7.27 -6.54
C TYR A 430 6.42 -7.19 -6.50
N PRO A 431 7.32 -7.09 -5.41
CA PRO A 431 7.29 -6.95 -3.91
C PRO A 431 8.43 -6.23 -3.05
N CYS A 432 8.44 -6.25 -1.69
CA CYS A 432 9.62 -5.95 -0.78
C CYS A 432 9.55 -6.70 0.62
N TYR A 433 10.57 -6.67 1.52
CA TYR A 433 10.68 -7.51 2.77
C TYR A 433 10.30 -6.93 4.16
N SER A 434 9.52 -7.68 4.99
CA SER A 434 8.88 -7.24 6.25
C SER A 434 9.74 -7.18 7.52
N THR A 435 9.43 -6.17 8.36
CA THR A 435 9.49 -6.19 9.83
C THR A 435 8.14 -6.56 10.44
#